data_AF-A0AA38CJA0-F1
#
_entry.id   AF-A0AA38CJA0-F1
#
_cell.length_a   1.000
_cell.length_b   1.000
_cell.length_c   1.000
_cell.angle_alpha   90.00
_cell.angle_beta   90.00
_cell.angle_gamma   90.00
#
_symmetry.space_group_name_H-M   'P 1'
#
loop_
_entity.id
_entity.type
_entity.pdbx_description
1 polymer ?
#
loop_
_entity_poly.entity_id
_entity_poly.type
_entity_poly.pdbx_seq_one_letter_code
_entity_poly.pdbx_strand_id
1 'polypeptide(L)'
;DFHLDKDTESAFSRFQSGINLLKQDKKLFKGLFYIAIKDVDTSDVEDLMQEFNEKISQICSKSQDNFILKMYDGKVEIAAMAPYNRSDYYRESLRELAETVEDRIDSCYDNGSTFLRDLKLIIAQIAAKDWTSIDSKRVAVIVDNLRRNLMSGVHTGSLSANANEELQVFVNFDTQEEIPDSPVVVGDLSCDIKDSGLYLKPSNDSSISVTIRDVLSQLRSSLESVLPRKGSNSEVWHSMFENFLESLAERRQDRVQKWISANSAEFSDNDVVQRLQLEASVALGKVKQGLSVCGCKCSVCFWRCVLEKGHGDDHSCMSNHSCAESCSYCAREGGSFNVCKDLAGHEGSHDCKEKNHTCRETCHLFHMSSNCNELCSLRPEHFGQHKCNSPQHLCNKKCSLPSCSNPCAVAIECNQKQHECHERYCQSNCSIIGCSRTCGVKDHFHDVDPNAEHLCGNEHACPEQCEMPGICEIFTELVRRTRVFQGQRGSF
;
A
#
# COMPACT_ATOMS: atom_id res chain seq x y z
N ASP A 1 -31.91 10.41 62.34
CA ASP A 1 -30.56 9.99 61.97
C ASP A 1 -30.63 8.89 60.94
N PHE A 2 -30.57 9.27 59.67
CA PHE A 2 -30.71 8.38 58.53
C PHE A 2 -29.31 7.96 58.07
N HIS A 3 -28.96 6.71 58.35
CA HIS A 3 -27.74 6.08 57.84
C HIS A 3 -28.16 4.95 56.88
N LEU A 4 -27.61 4.96 55.68
CA LEU A 4 -27.46 3.70 54.96
C LEU A 4 -26.63 2.77 55.86
N ASP A 5 -26.81 1.46 55.76
CA ASP A 5 -25.89 0.58 56.47
C ASP A 5 -24.45 0.92 56.02
N LYS A 6 -23.49 0.76 56.93
CA LYS A 6 -22.09 1.13 56.68
C LYS A 6 -21.50 0.42 55.47
N ASP A 7 -21.98 -0.76 55.12
CA ASP A 7 -21.49 -1.53 53.98
C ASP A 7 -21.98 -0.92 52.67
N THR A 8 -23.23 -0.45 52.61
CA THR A 8 -23.76 0.27 51.44
C THR A 8 -23.02 1.60 51.22
N GLU A 9 -22.78 2.39 52.28
CA GLU A 9 -21.98 3.63 52.16
C GLU A 9 -20.53 3.35 51.72
N SER A 10 -19.93 2.28 52.27
CA SER A 10 -18.59 1.82 51.90
C SER A 10 -18.51 1.38 50.43
N ALA A 11 -19.53 0.66 49.94
CA ALA A 11 -19.62 0.25 48.54
C ALA A 11 -19.70 1.46 47.60
N PHE A 12 -20.56 2.43 47.88
CA PHE A 12 -20.69 3.64 47.06
C PHE A 12 -19.41 4.48 47.07
N SER A 13 -18.74 4.58 48.22
CA SER A 13 -17.43 5.25 48.33
C SER A 13 -16.36 4.56 47.46
N ARG A 14 -16.37 3.22 47.39
CA ARG A 14 -15.47 2.45 46.51
C ARG A 14 -15.79 2.68 45.04
N PHE A 15 -17.06 2.69 44.64
CA PHE A 15 -17.45 3.03 43.26
C PHE A 15 -16.98 4.42 42.89
N GLN A 16 -17.24 5.41 43.75
CA GLN A 16 -16.81 6.79 43.52
C GLN A 16 -15.29 6.91 43.39
N SER A 17 -14.53 6.17 44.18
CA SER A 17 -13.07 6.11 44.09
C SER A 17 -12.58 5.46 42.79
N GLY A 18 -13.35 4.51 42.25
CA GLY A 18 -13.01 3.74 41.05
C GLY A 18 -13.24 4.47 39.72
N ILE A 19 -14.11 5.48 39.67
CA ILE A 19 -14.46 6.21 38.43
C ILE A 19 -13.21 6.71 37.69
N ASN A 20 -12.24 7.24 38.44
CA ASN A 20 -11.04 7.88 37.85
C ASN A 20 -10.05 6.87 37.25
N LEU A 21 -10.21 5.57 37.52
CA LEU A 21 -9.33 4.52 37.02
C LEU A 21 -9.61 4.18 35.56
N LEU A 22 -10.83 4.41 35.09
CA LEU A 22 -11.32 4.02 33.77
C LEU A 22 -11.60 5.30 32.98
N LYS A 23 -10.53 5.86 32.39
CA LYS A 23 -10.58 7.17 31.73
C LYS A 23 -11.37 7.11 30.42
N GLN A 24 -12.31 8.07 30.27
CA GLN A 24 -12.77 8.67 29.01
C GLN A 24 -13.00 7.73 27.81
N ASP A 25 -13.74 6.64 27.99
CA ASP A 25 -14.22 5.83 26.87
C ASP A 25 -15.76 5.89 26.81
N LYS A 26 -16.30 6.23 25.64
CA LYS A 26 -17.74 6.34 25.42
C LYS A 26 -18.47 4.99 25.37
N LYS A 27 -17.76 3.88 25.15
CA LYS A 27 -18.27 2.51 25.05
C LYS A 27 -18.22 1.76 26.39
N LEU A 28 -17.44 2.24 27.35
CA LEU A 28 -17.30 1.59 28.66
C LEU A 28 -18.28 2.17 29.67
N PHE A 29 -18.82 1.30 30.52
CA PHE A 29 -19.68 1.67 31.65
C PHE A 29 -20.83 2.60 31.23
N LYS A 30 -21.72 2.05 30.39
CA LYS A 30 -22.93 2.69 29.87
C LYS A 30 -24.17 1.84 30.22
N GLY A 31 -24.19 1.33 31.45
CA GLY A 31 -25.23 0.41 31.92
C GLY A 31 -26.39 1.11 32.63
N LEU A 32 -27.26 0.30 33.24
CA LEU A 32 -28.27 0.76 34.19
C LEU A 32 -27.82 0.46 35.61
N PHE A 33 -27.87 1.45 36.51
CA PHE A 33 -27.70 1.19 37.94
C PHE A 33 -29.01 0.68 38.54
N TYR A 34 -29.20 -0.64 38.49
CA TYR A 34 -30.41 -1.31 38.95
C TYR A 34 -30.27 -1.80 40.40
N ILE A 35 -31.15 -1.36 41.28
CA ILE A 35 -31.22 -1.78 42.69
C ILE A 35 -32.48 -2.61 42.89
N ALA A 36 -32.32 -3.92 43.10
CA ALA A 36 -33.41 -4.81 43.48
C ALA A 36 -33.42 -5.01 45.01
N ILE A 37 -34.48 -4.54 45.65
CA ILE A 37 -34.72 -4.68 47.08
C ILE A 37 -35.67 -5.86 47.26
N LYS A 38 -35.21 -6.91 47.95
CA LYS A 38 -35.92 -8.19 48.01
C LYS A 38 -36.82 -8.27 49.23
N ASP A 39 -37.82 -9.15 49.15
CA ASP A 39 -38.74 -9.48 50.23
C ASP A 39 -39.49 -8.27 50.79
N VAL A 40 -39.95 -7.39 49.88
CA VAL A 40 -40.69 -6.17 50.24
C VAL A 40 -42.19 -6.47 50.31
N ASP A 41 -42.79 -6.25 51.47
CA ASP A 41 -44.23 -6.29 51.61
C ASP A 41 -44.89 -5.11 50.90
N THR A 42 -46.07 -5.34 50.31
CA THR A 42 -46.79 -4.33 49.50
C THR A 42 -47.11 -3.06 50.26
N SER A 43 -47.21 -3.12 51.59
CA SER A 43 -47.44 -1.95 52.45
C SER A 43 -46.24 -1.01 52.52
N ASP A 44 -45.03 -1.52 52.29
CA ASP A 44 -43.78 -0.81 52.58
C ASP A 44 -43.12 -0.29 51.30
N VAL A 45 -43.66 -0.63 50.12
CA VAL A 45 -43.10 -0.28 48.81
C VAL A 45 -42.96 1.23 48.64
N GLU A 46 -44.01 2.01 48.91
CA GLU A 46 -43.98 3.46 48.69
C GLU A 46 -42.95 4.17 49.57
N ASP A 47 -42.96 3.90 50.88
CA ASP A 47 -42.04 4.49 51.84
C ASP A 47 -40.58 4.15 51.50
N LEU A 48 -40.33 2.89 51.15
CA LEU A 48 -39.01 2.39 50.81
C LEU A 48 -38.51 2.96 49.47
N MET A 49 -39.39 3.10 48.47
CA MET A 49 -39.06 3.77 47.21
C MET A 49 -38.74 5.25 47.42
N GLN A 50 -39.51 5.95 48.25
CA GLN A 50 -39.22 7.34 48.58
C GLN A 50 -37.84 7.48 49.24
N GLU A 51 -37.54 6.63 50.22
CA GLU A 51 -36.27 6.67 50.95
C GLU A 51 -35.05 6.46 50.03
N PHE A 52 -35.10 5.46 49.15
CA PHE A 52 -33.98 5.20 48.23
C PHE A 52 -33.82 6.30 47.18
N ASN A 53 -34.92 6.85 46.66
CA ASN A 53 -34.87 7.96 45.71
C ASN A 53 -34.26 9.23 46.32
N GLU A 54 -34.62 9.56 47.56
CA GLU A 54 -34.03 10.70 48.29
C GLU A 54 -32.51 10.50 48.48
N LYS A 55 -32.09 9.29 48.85
CA LYS A 55 -30.66 8.94 49.04
C LYS A 55 -29.86 9.00 47.74
N ILE A 56 -30.36 8.44 46.64
CA ILE A 56 -29.71 8.51 45.32
C ILE A 56 -29.60 9.97 44.87
N SER A 57 -30.66 10.76 45.05
CA SER A 57 -30.65 12.19 44.74
C SER A 57 -29.59 12.95 45.56
N GLN A 58 -29.41 12.58 46.83
CA GLN A 58 -28.36 13.14 47.67
C GLN A 58 -26.95 12.77 47.19
N ILE A 59 -26.75 11.55 46.67
CA ILE A 59 -25.45 11.13 46.09
C ILE A 59 -25.19 11.90 44.80
N CYS A 60 -26.18 11.98 43.91
CA CYS A 60 -26.06 12.68 42.65
C CYS A 60 -25.81 14.19 42.82
N SER A 61 -26.36 14.81 43.86
CA SER A 61 -26.17 16.24 44.15
C SER A 61 -24.81 16.59 44.77
N LYS A 62 -24.11 15.64 45.40
CA LYS A 62 -22.81 15.88 46.05
C LYS A 62 -21.67 16.13 45.07
N SER A 63 -21.78 15.64 43.83
CA SER A 63 -20.74 15.81 42.80
C SER A 63 -21.34 15.69 41.41
N GLN A 64 -20.95 16.60 40.51
CA GLN A 64 -21.24 16.47 39.08
C GLN A 64 -20.42 15.35 38.40
N ASP A 65 -19.44 14.79 39.12
CA ASP A 65 -18.56 13.71 38.66
C ASP A 65 -18.85 12.40 39.42
N ASN A 66 -20.13 12.14 39.74
CA ASN A 66 -20.53 10.96 40.49
C ASN A 66 -20.56 9.68 39.62
N PHE A 67 -20.47 8.51 40.27
CA PHE A 67 -20.37 7.23 39.56
C PHE A 67 -21.61 6.88 38.75
N ILE A 68 -22.79 7.36 39.17
CA ILE A 68 -24.05 7.13 38.47
C ILE A 68 -24.03 7.82 37.10
N LEU A 69 -23.62 9.10 37.06
CA LEU A 69 -23.48 9.83 35.81
C LEU A 69 -22.37 9.25 34.92
N LYS A 70 -21.24 8.82 35.51
CA LYS A 70 -20.06 8.38 34.74
C LYS A 70 -20.11 6.94 34.25
N MET A 71 -20.69 6.04 35.03
CA MET A 71 -20.69 4.59 34.76
C MET A 71 -22.05 4.05 34.30
N TYR A 72 -23.10 4.84 34.45
CA TYR A 72 -24.46 4.41 34.15
C TYR A 72 -25.23 5.48 33.35
N ASP A 73 -24.54 6.52 32.84
CA ASP A 73 -25.13 7.60 32.03
C ASP A 73 -26.31 8.31 32.73
N GLY A 74 -26.31 8.31 34.07
CA GLY A 74 -27.42 8.84 34.88
C GLY A 74 -28.63 7.91 34.99
N LYS A 75 -28.61 6.73 34.34
CA LYS A 75 -29.70 5.75 34.38
C LYS A 75 -29.67 5.00 35.71
N VAL A 76 -30.68 5.23 36.53
CA VAL A 76 -30.96 4.49 37.77
C VAL A 76 -32.34 3.85 37.67
N GLU A 77 -32.48 2.67 38.25
CA GLU A 77 -33.77 2.06 38.52
C GLU A 77 -33.75 1.37 39.89
N ILE A 78 -34.81 1.54 40.65
CA ILE A 78 -34.99 0.91 41.95
C ILE A 78 -36.27 0.10 41.89
N ALA A 79 -36.18 -1.18 42.22
CA ALA A 79 -37.31 -2.10 42.20
C ALA A 79 -37.49 -2.74 43.57
N ALA A 80 -38.72 -2.66 44.09
CA ALA A 80 -39.16 -3.41 45.26
C ALA A 80 -39.70 -4.77 44.82
N MET A 81 -38.91 -5.82 45.00
CA MET A 81 -39.29 -7.19 44.62
C MET A 81 -40.12 -7.83 45.72
N ALA A 82 -41.25 -8.42 45.32
CA ALA A 82 -42.10 -9.16 46.24
C ALA A 82 -41.35 -10.36 46.86
N PRO A 83 -41.81 -10.89 48.01
CA PRO A 83 -41.26 -12.10 48.61
C PRO A 83 -41.21 -13.28 47.64
N TYR A 84 -40.09 -14.01 47.60
CA TYR A 84 -39.86 -15.11 46.65
C TYR A 84 -40.91 -16.24 46.71
N ASN A 85 -41.59 -16.38 47.85
CA ASN A 85 -42.64 -17.38 48.05
C ASN A 85 -44.01 -16.94 47.52
N ARG A 86 -44.15 -15.72 47.00
CA ARG A 86 -45.40 -15.20 46.42
C ARG A 86 -45.37 -15.26 44.89
N SER A 87 -46.56 -15.32 44.28
CA SER A 87 -46.72 -15.45 42.83
C SER A 87 -46.44 -14.15 42.06
N ASP A 88 -46.61 -13.00 42.71
CA ASP A 88 -46.30 -11.66 42.19
C ASP A 88 -44.80 -11.47 41.96
N TYR A 89 -43.91 -12.09 42.75
CA TYR A 89 -42.46 -12.10 42.46
C TYR A 89 -42.17 -12.58 41.03
N TYR A 90 -42.77 -13.70 40.62
CA TYR A 90 -42.52 -14.28 39.31
C TYR A 90 -43.31 -13.61 38.17
N ARG A 91 -44.52 -13.11 38.47
CA ARG A 91 -45.42 -12.55 37.46
C ARG A 91 -45.23 -11.06 37.21
N GLU A 92 -44.84 -10.32 38.24
CA GLU A 92 -44.72 -8.87 38.22
C GLU A 92 -43.25 -8.49 38.35
N SER A 93 -42.57 -8.81 39.47
CA SER A 93 -41.20 -8.32 39.70
C SER A 93 -40.18 -8.81 38.65
N LEU A 94 -40.23 -10.09 38.25
CA LEU A 94 -39.35 -10.58 37.17
C LEU A 94 -39.73 -10.03 35.79
N ARG A 95 -41.02 -9.75 35.56
CA ARG A 95 -41.48 -9.19 34.29
C ARG A 95 -41.02 -7.74 34.14
N GLU A 96 -41.17 -6.93 35.19
CA GLU A 96 -40.69 -5.56 35.24
C GLU A 96 -39.16 -5.48 35.09
N LEU A 97 -38.41 -6.42 35.66
CA LEU A 97 -36.97 -6.53 35.44
C LEU A 97 -36.64 -6.80 33.97
N ALA A 98 -37.35 -7.73 33.32
CA ALA A 98 -37.15 -8.03 31.90
C ALA A 98 -37.47 -6.80 31.02
N GLU A 99 -38.63 -6.18 31.23
CA GLU A 99 -39.04 -4.94 30.55
C GLU A 99 -37.99 -3.83 30.75
N THR A 100 -37.48 -3.66 31.97
CA THR A 100 -36.42 -2.68 32.27
C THR A 100 -35.15 -2.94 31.47
N VAL A 101 -34.70 -4.19 31.38
CA VAL A 101 -33.48 -4.56 30.66
C VAL A 101 -33.67 -4.37 29.15
N GLU A 102 -34.82 -4.77 28.62
CA GLU A 102 -35.14 -4.68 27.18
C GLU A 102 -35.36 -3.24 26.72
N ASP A 103 -36.01 -2.40 27.54
CA ASP A 103 -36.42 -1.06 27.13
C ASP A 103 -35.40 0.05 27.47
N ARG A 104 -34.53 -0.16 28.47
CA ARG A 104 -33.68 0.93 29.01
C ARG A 104 -32.18 0.75 28.78
N ILE A 105 -31.75 -0.41 28.31
CA ILE A 105 -30.33 -0.72 28.09
C ILE A 105 -30.04 -0.82 26.59
N ASP A 106 -29.33 0.20 26.08
CA ASP A 106 -28.87 0.23 24.71
C ASP A 106 -27.59 -0.60 24.53
N SER A 107 -27.45 -1.31 23.41
CA SER A 107 -26.19 -1.97 23.08
C SER A 107 -25.10 -0.93 22.81
N CYS A 108 -23.98 -1.04 23.51
CA CYS A 108 -22.81 -0.19 23.30
C CYS A 108 -21.85 -0.75 22.23
N TYR A 109 -22.13 -1.94 21.70
CA TYR A 109 -21.30 -2.65 20.75
C TYR A 109 -22.13 -3.18 19.59
N ASP A 110 -21.60 -3.04 18.38
CA ASP A 110 -22.29 -3.50 17.17
C ASP A 110 -22.23 -5.03 17.00
N ASN A 111 -21.21 -5.67 17.57
CA ASN A 111 -21.01 -7.11 17.49
C ASN A 111 -20.26 -7.68 18.70
N GLY A 112 -20.41 -9.00 18.92
CA GLY A 112 -19.80 -9.71 20.03
C GLY A 112 -18.27 -9.83 19.96
N SER A 113 -17.67 -9.79 18.76
CA SER A 113 -16.21 -9.84 18.60
C SER A 113 -15.54 -8.58 19.13
N THR A 114 -16.09 -7.40 18.83
CA THR A 114 -15.64 -6.10 19.35
C THR A 114 -15.79 -6.06 20.87
N PHE A 115 -16.96 -6.48 21.39
CA PHE A 115 -17.18 -6.57 22.84
C PHE A 115 -16.16 -7.47 23.53
N LEU A 116 -15.92 -8.68 23.02
CA LEU A 116 -14.98 -9.61 23.61
C LEU A 116 -13.54 -9.08 23.57
N ARG A 117 -13.13 -8.41 22.49
CA ARG A 117 -11.81 -7.79 22.38
C ARG A 117 -11.61 -6.72 23.46
N ASP A 118 -12.57 -5.81 23.60
CA ASP A 118 -12.49 -4.74 24.58
C ASP A 118 -12.56 -5.29 26.01
N LEU A 119 -13.42 -6.28 26.27
CA LEU A 119 -13.47 -6.97 27.57
C LEU A 119 -12.11 -7.59 27.94
N LYS A 120 -11.44 -8.25 26.99
CA LYS A 120 -10.09 -8.81 27.21
C LYS A 120 -9.06 -7.72 27.53
N LEU A 121 -9.11 -6.59 26.82
CA LEU A 121 -8.23 -5.44 27.09
C LEU A 121 -8.46 -4.88 28.49
N ILE A 122 -9.72 -4.67 28.87
CA ILE A 122 -10.09 -4.15 30.20
C ILE A 122 -9.64 -5.11 31.30
N ILE A 123 -9.90 -6.41 31.17
CA ILE A 123 -9.48 -7.41 32.16
C ILE A 123 -7.96 -7.43 32.30
N ALA A 124 -7.23 -7.35 31.17
CA ALA A 124 -5.77 -7.27 31.18
C ALA A 124 -5.27 -5.99 31.87
N GLN A 125 -5.90 -4.84 31.61
CA GLN A 125 -5.56 -3.57 32.27
C GLN A 125 -5.81 -3.62 33.78
N ILE A 126 -6.96 -4.14 34.21
CA ILE A 126 -7.29 -4.32 35.64
C ILE A 126 -6.27 -5.23 36.32
N ALA A 127 -5.92 -6.36 35.69
CA ALA A 127 -4.95 -7.32 36.22
C ALA A 127 -3.53 -6.71 36.32
N ALA A 128 -3.14 -5.90 35.33
CA ALA A 128 -1.85 -5.22 35.31
C ALA A 128 -1.81 -3.91 36.12
N LYS A 129 -2.95 -3.45 36.64
CA LYS A 129 -3.12 -2.12 37.25
C LYS A 129 -2.68 -0.99 36.31
N ASP A 130 -2.94 -1.15 35.02
CA ASP A 130 -2.62 -0.20 33.97
C ASP A 130 -3.81 0.72 33.70
N TRP A 131 -3.69 1.98 34.09
CA TRP A 131 -4.74 3.02 33.97
C TRP A 131 -4.49 3.97 32.77
N THR A 132 -3.72 3.53 31.78
CA THR A 132 -3.60 4.23 30.50
C THR A 132 -4.89 4.14 29.69
N SER A 133 -5.05 5.03 28.70
CA SER A 133 -6.24 5.03 27.84
C SER A 133 -6.39 3.70 27.11
N ILE A 134 -7.60 3.14 27.15
CA ILE A 134 -7.96 1.93 26.39
C ILE A 134 -7.87 2.18 24.88
N ASP A 135 -8.16 3.39 24.40
CA ASP A 135 -8.01 3.74 22.98
C ASP A 135 -6.56 3.61 22.52
N SER A 136 -5.60 4.01 23.36
CA SER A 136 -4.18 3.81 23.05
C SER A 136 -3.82 2.33 22.92
N LYS A 137 -4.47 1.45 23.71
CA LYS A 137 -4.31 0.00 23.60
C LYS A 137 -5.00 -0.55 22.34
N ARG A 138 -6.22 -0.10 22.02
CA ARG A 138 -6.92 -0.47 20.79
C ARG A 138 -6.09 -0.13 19.56
N VAL A 139 -5.59 1.11 19.48
CA VAL A 139 -4.69 1.57 18.41
C VAL A 139 -3.45 0.68 18.33
N ALA A 140 -2.80 0.38 19.47
CA ALA A 140 -1.61 -0.47 19.47
C ALA A 140 -1.90 -1.88 18.94
N VAL A 141 -3.02 -2.51 19.34
CA VAL A 141 -3.41 -3.84 18.85
C VAL A 141 -3.71 -3.83 17.35
N ILE A 142 -4.49 -2.84 16.88
CA ILE A 142 -4.84 -2.70 15.46
C ILE A 142 -3.57 -2.50 14.62
N VAL A 143 -2.72 -1.55 15.00
CA VAL A 143 -1.48 -1.24 14.28
C VAL A 143 -0.52 -2.43 14.27
N ASP A 144 -0.40 -3.16 15.39
CA ASP A 144 0.44 -4.36 15.45
C ASP A 144 -0.06 -5.47 14.52
N ASN A 145 -1.38 -5.73 14.50
CA ASN A 145 -1.98 -6.69 13.56
C ASN A 145 -1.78 -6.29 12.09
N LEU A 146 -1.96 -5.01 11.76
CA LEU A 146 -1.76 -4.48 10.42
C LEU A 146 -0.29 -4.57 10.00
N ARG A 147 0.63 -4.08 10.84
CA ARG A 147 2.07 -4.06 10.55
C ARG A 147 2.62 -5.47 10.38
N ARG A 148 2.17 -6.45 11.18
CA ARG A 148 2.56 -7.87 11.03
C ARG A 148 2.26 -8.43 9.64
N ASN A 149 1.20 -7.96 9.00
CA ASN A 149 0.78 -8.44 7.67
C ASN A 149 1.12 -7.46 6.54
N LEU A 150 1.61 -6.25 6.83
CA LEU A 150 1.81 -5.19 5.84
C LEU A 150 2.72 -5.64 4.71
N MET A 151 3.90 -6.20 5.03
CA MET A 151 4.85 -6.61 4.00
C MET A 151 4.34 -7.79 3.16
N SER A 152 3.59 -8.72 3.76
CA SER A 152 2.89 -9.76 3.00
C SER A 152 1.90 -9.11 2.05
N GLY A 153 1.03 -8.24 2.55
CA GLY A 153 0.03 -7.55 1.74
C GLY A 153 0.66 -6.76 0.57
N VAL A 154 1.73 -6.01 0.83
CA VAL A 154 2.45 -5.24 -0.18
C VAL A 154 3.06 -6.15 -1.25
N HIS A 155 3.70 -7.26 -0.88
CA HIS A 155 4.39 -8.12 -1.83
C HIS A 155 3.47 -9.10 -2.56
N THR A 156 2.52 -9.73 -1.86
CA THR A 156 1.71 -10.86 -2.35
C THR A 156 0.24 -10.53 -2.59
N GLY A 157 -0.28 -9.38 -2.12
CA GLY A 157 -1.70 -9.04 -2.21
C GLY A 157 -2.59 -9.85 -1.27
N SER A 158 -1.95 -10.47 -0.27
CA SER A 158 -2.56 -11.36 0.70
C SER A 158 -1.93 -11.15 2.09
N LEU A 159 -2.71 -11.45 3.13
CA LEU A 159 -2.20 -11.59 4.49
C LEU A 159 -1.25 -12.80 4.57
N SER A 160 -0.46 -12.86 5.64
CA SER A 160 0.44 -13.99 5.86
C SER A 160 -0.32 -15.32 5.90
N ALA A 161 0.32 -16.38 5.40
CA ALA A 161 -0.30 -17.69 5.33
C ALA A 161 -0.76 -18.17 6.72
N ASN A 162 -1.90 -18.84 6.77
CA ASN A 162 -2.37 -19.47 8.01
C ASN A 162 -1.51 -20.70 8.37
N ALA A 163 -1.83 -21.37 9.47
CA ALA A 163 -1.14 -22.59 9.90
C ALA A 163 -1.21 -23.76 8.88
N ASN A 164 -2.12 -23.67 7.91
CA ASN A 164 -2.28 -24.64 6.83
C ASN A 164 -1.60 -24.18 5.52
N GLU A 165 -0.75 -23.15 5.58
CA GLU A 165 -0.05 -22.56 4.43
C GLU A 165 -0.96 -21.93 3.35
N GLU A 166 -2.24 -21.68 3.68
CA GLU A 166 -3.18 -21.04 2.76
C GLU A 166 -3.04 -19.51 2.84
N LEU A 167 -2.96 -18.88 1.67
CA LEU A 167 -2.97 -17.42 1.54
C LEU A 167 -4.33 -16.86 1.96
N GLN A 168 -4.29 -15.88 2.84
CA GLN A 168 -5.48 -15.21 3.36
C GLN A 168 -5.76 -13.91 2.62
N VAL A 169 -7.03 -13.66 2.30
CA VAL A 169 -7.48 -12.40 1.69
C VAL A 169 -7.49 -11.26 2.72
N PHE A 170 -7.46 -10.03 2.23
CA PHE A 170 -7.66 -8.87 3.10
C PHE A 170 -9.09 -8.84 3.63
N VAL A 171 -9.23 -8.72 4.95
CA VAL A 171 -10.54 -8.63 5.62
C VAL A 171 -10.58 -7.47 6.60
N ASN A 172 -11.79 -7.00 6.90
CA ASN A 172 -12.06 -6.24 8.11
C ASN A 172 -11.97 -7.17 9.33
N PHE A 173 -11.19 -6.80 10.35
CA PHE A 173 -10.95 -7.63 11.52
C PHE A 173 -12.19 -7.85 12.38
N ASP A 174 -13.14 -6.91 12.36
CA ASP A 174 -14.34 -6.94 13.19
C ASP A 174 -15.51 -7.64 12.47
N THR A 175 -15.74 -7.31 11.18
CA THR A 175 -16.84 -7.88 10.39
C THR A 175 -16.48 -9.13 9.61
N GLN A 176 -15.18 -9.41 9.43
CA GLN A 176 -14.66 -10.48 8.56
C GLN A 176 -15.02 -10.32 7.08
N GLU A 177 -15.54 -9.17 6.67
CA GLU A 177 -15.85 -8.87 5.27
C GLU A 177 -14.57 -8.68 4.46
N GLU A 178 -14.53 -9.23 3.25
CA GLU A 178 -13.38 -9.15 2.35
C GLU A 178 -13.23 -7.74 1.75
N ILE A 179 -11.99 -7.28 1.63
CA ILE A 179 -11.66 -6.06 0.90
C ILE A 179 -11.68 -6.37 -0.61
N PRO A 180 -12.55 -5.70 -1.39
CA PRO A 180 -12.75 -6.02 -2.81
C PRO A 180 -11.46 -6.03 -3.63
N ASP A 181 -11.38 -6.97 -4.58
CA ASP A 181 -10.36 -7.00 -5.63
C ASP A 181 -10.97 -6.52 -6.94
N SER A 182 -10.70 -5.27 -7.31
CA SER A 182 -11.20 -4.71 -8.57
C SER A 182 -10.41 -5.28 -9.77
N PRO A 183 -11.07 -5.55 -10.90
CA PRO A 183 -10.37 -6.03 -12.09
C PRO A 183 -9.41 -4.96 -12.65
N VAL A 184 -8.32 -5.40 -13.26
CA VAL A 184 -7.39 -4.51 -13.98
C VAL A 184 -7.85 -4.34 -15.41
N VAL A 185 -8.11 -3.08 -15.80
CA VAL A 185 -8.53 -2.71 -17.15
C VAL A 185 -7.48 -1.79 -17.75
N VAL A 186 -7.00 -2.12 -18.95
CA VAL A 186 -5.98 -1.35 -19.67
C VAL A 186 -6.48 -1.06 -21.07
N GLY A 187 -6.88 0.18 -21.33
CA GLY A 187 -7.66 0.52 -22.53
C GLY A 187 -8.98 -0.26 -22.52
N ASP A 188 -9.24 -1.03 -23.59
CA ASP A 188 -10.43 -1.88 -23.71
C ASP A 188 -10.19 -3.34 -23.26
N LEU A 189 -9.02 -3.64 -22.70
CA LEU A 189 -8.63 -4.99 -22.31
C LEU A 189 -8.85 -5.22 -20.82
N SER A 190 -9.64 -6.24 -20.47
CA SER A 190 -9.75 -6.75 -19.11
C SER A 190 -8.75 -7.88 -18.90
N CYS A 191 -7.91 -7.77 -17.88
CA CYS A 191 -6.96 -8.80 -17.50
C CYS A 191 -7.45 -9.54 -16.25
N ASP A 192 -7.80 -10.82 -16.40
CA ASP A 192 -8.27 -11.66 -15.29
C ASP A 192 -7.08 -12.18 -14.47
N ILE A 193 -6.56 -11.33 -13.58
CA ILE A 193 -5.45 -11.66 -12.68
C ILE A 193 -5.86 -11.31 -11.26
N LYS A 194 -6.03 -12.35 -10.45
CA LYS A 194 -6.29 -12.19 -9.02
C LYS A 194 -5.11 -11.51 -8.33
N ASP A 195 -5.38 -10.50 -7.52
CA ASP A 195 -4.34 -9.79 -6.78
C ASP A 195 -3.80 -10.64 -5.61
N SER A 196 -4.66 -11.42 -4.98
CA SER A 196 -4.27 -12.28 -3.86
C SER A 196 -3.41 -13.45 -4.32
N GLY A 197 -2.17 -13.48 -3.82
CA GLY A 197 -1.11 -14.40 -4.21
C GLY A 197 -0.26 -13.89 -5.37
N LEU A 198 -0.58 -12.74 -5.96
CA LEU A 198 0.24 -12.15 -7.02
C LEU A 198 1.48 -11.50 -6.39
N TYR A 199 2.63 -12.10 -6.68
CA TYR A 199 3.91 -11.65 -6.15
C TYR A 199 4.49 -10.51 -7.01
N LEU A 200 4.55 -9.30 -6.46
CA LEU A 200 4.99 -8.10 -7.19
C LEU A 200 6.38 -7.59 -6.81
N LYS A 201 7.05 -8.23 -5.83
CA LYS A 201 8.41 -7.86 -5.45
C LYS A 201 9.22 -9.06 -4.97
N PRO A 202 10.37 -9.38 -5.59
CA PRO A 202 11.26 -10.40 -5.07
C PRO A 202 11.79 -10.00 -3.68
N SER A 203 11.64 -10.88 -2.71
CA SER A 203 12.38 -10.82 -1.47
C SER A 203 13.80 -11.34 -1.73
N ASN A 204 14.82 -10.73 -1.13
CA ASN A 204 16.17 -11.32 -1.05
C ASN A 204 16.22 -12.51 -0.06
N ASP A 205 15.07 -13.12 0.22
CA ASP A 205 14.93 -14.23 1.14
C ASP A 205 15.40 -15.50 0.43
N SER A 206 16.46 -16.12 0.96
CA SER A 206 17.07 -17.34 0.47
C SER A 206 16.13 -18.54 0.33
N SER A 207 14.89 -18.43 0.81
CA SER A 207 13.86 -19.47 0.77
C SER A 207 12.97 -19.45 -0.50
N ILE A 208 12.92 -18.34 -1.27
CA ILE A 208 12.08 -18.22 -2.48
C ILE A 208 12.92 -17.61 -3.61
N SER A 209 13.37 -18.42 -4.58
CA SER A 209 14.19 -17.97 -5.71
C SER A 209 13.39 -17.33 -6.86
N VAL A 210 12.30 -16.60 -6.57
CA VAL A 210 11.52 -15.90 -7.60
C VAL A 210 12.12 -14.51 -7.78
N THR A 211 12.69 -14.25 -8.95
CA THR A 211 13.27 -12.95 -9.29
C THR A 211 12.20 -12.01 -9.87
N ILE A 212 12.47 -10.70 -9.89
CA ILE A 212 11.59 -9.73 -10.59
C ILE A 212 11.47 -10.08 -12.08
N ARG A 213 12.51 -10.67 -12.68
CA ARG A 213 12.48 -11.14 -14.07
C ARG A 213 11.43 -12.23 -14.27
N ASP A 214 11.28 -13.15 -13.31
CA ASP A 214 10.26 -14.21 -13.38
C ASP A 214 8.85 -13.63 -13.29
N VAL A 215 8.65 -12.66 -12.39
CA VAL A 215 7.39 -11.92 -12.26
C VAL A 215 7.03 -11.20 -13.55
N LEU A 216 7.97 -10.43 -14.13
CA LEU A 216 7.77 -9.73 -15.40
C LEU A 216 7.50 -10.71 -16.54
N SER A 217 8.14 -11.89 -16.55
CA SER A 217 7.86 -12.95 -17.54
C SER A 217 6.43 -13.48 -17.46
N GLN A 218 5.94 -13.71 -16.24
CA GLN A 218 4.59 -14.19 -16.00
C GLN A 218 3.56 -13.14 -16.43
N LEU A 219 3.73 -11.91 -15.95
CA LEU A 219 2.84 -10.78 -16.28
C LEU A 219 2.83 -10.49 -17.78
N ARG A 220 3.98 -10.59 -18.45
CA ARG A 220 4.05 -10.49 -19.91
C ARG A 220 3.18 -11.54 -20.58
N SER A 221 3.33 -12.81 -20.19
CA SER A 221 2.56 -13.91 -20.76
C SER A 221 1.05 -13.72 -20.54
N SER A 222 0.66 -13.21 -19.37
CA SER A 222 -0.74 -12.87 -19.08
C SER A 222 -1.28 -11.80 -20.04
N LEU A 223 -0.55 -10.71 -20.29
CA LEU A 223 -0.97 -9.70 -21.27
C LEU A 223 -0.97 -10.25 -22.69
N GLU A 224 0.04 -11.03 -23.09
CA GLU A 224 0.14 -11.63 -24.43
C GLU A 224 -1.01 -12.59 -24.74
N SER A 225 -1.64 -13.18 -23.72
CA SER A 225 -2.82 -14.05 -23.88
C SER A 225 -4.06 -13.30 -24.39
N VAL A 226 -4.19 -12.01 -24.06
CA VAL A 226 -5.32 -11.15 -24.48
C VAL A 226 -4.91 -10.17 -25.60
N LEU A 227 -3.65 -9.77 -25.63
CA LEU A 227 -3.06 -8.89 -26.65
C LEU A 227 -1.74 -9.48 -27.15
N PRO A 228 -1.75 -10.33 -28.19
CA PRO A 228 -0.54 -10.91 -28.75
C PRO A 228 0.42 -9.84 -29.25
N ARG A 229 1.70 -9.97 -28.88
CA ARG A 229 2.77 -9.11 -29.38
C ARG A 229 3.17 -9.51 -30.80
N LYS A 230 2.97 -8.58 -31.75
CA LYS A 230 3.24 -8.75 -33.18
C LYS A 230 4.17 -7.66 -33.69
N GLY A 231 4.66 -7.78 -34.92
CA GLY A 231 5.49 -6.73 -35.52
C GLY A 231 4.73 -5.40 -35.60
N SER A 232 3.50 -5.47 -36.11
CA SER A 232 2.64 -4.32 -36.39
C SER A 232 2.14 -3.54 -35.17
N ASN A 233 2.11 -4.17 -33.99
CA ASN A 233 1.63 -3.54 -32.76
C ASN A 233 2.70 -3.44 -31.65
N SER A 234 3.97 -3.75 -31.94
CA SER A 234 5.00 -3.91 -30.90
C SER A 234 5.20 -2.69 -30.00
N GLU A 235 5.13 -1.47 -30.54
CA GLU A 235 5.19 -0.21 -29.79
C GLU A 235 3.94 0.00 -28.91
N VAL A 236 2.75 -0.21 -29.49
CA VAL A 236 1.47 -0.11 -28.76
C VAL A 236 1.41 -1.15 -27.64
N TRP A 237 1.85 -2.38 -27.94
CA TRP A 237 1.92 -3.47 -26.99
C TRP A 237 2.84 -3.12 -25.81
N HIS A 238 3.99 -2.50 -26.07
CA HIS A 238 4.92 -2.11 -25.01
C HIS A 238 4.32 -1.04 -24.09
N SER A 239 3.68 -0.01 -24.66
CA SER A 239 2.93 0.99 -23.87
C SER A 239 1.77 0.36 -23.08
N MET A 240 1.05 -0.59 -23.67
CA MET A 240 0.00 -1.33 -22.97
C MET A 240 0.56 -2.18 -21.82
N PHE A 241 1.75 -2.75 -21.99
CA PHE A 241 2.44 -3.49 -20.93
C PHE A 241 2.87 -2.57 -19.79
N GLU A 242 3.41 -1.40 -20.07
CA GLU A 242 3.71 -0.38 -19.04
C GLU A 242 2.46 0.00 -18.24
N ASN A 243 1.37 0.37 -18.94
CA ASN A 243 0.10 0.73 -18.30
C ASN A 243 -0.50 -0.42 -17.49
N PHE A 244 -0.35 -1.65 -17.96
CA PHE A 244 -0.81 -2.85 -17.27
C PHE A 244 -0.06 -3.07 -15.95
N LEU A 245 1.27 -2.94 -15.95
CA LEU A 245 2.08 -3.04 -14.74
C LEU A 245 1.78 -1.91 -13.76
N GLU A 246 1.60 -0.68 -14.25
CA GLU A 246 1.19 0.46 -13.44
C GLU A 246 -0.18 0.23 -12.79
N SER A 247 -1.15 -0.26 -13.56
CA SER A 247 -2.51 -0.55 -13.06
C SER A 247 -2.52 -1.65 -12.00
N LEU A 248 -1.65 -2.67 -12.12
CA LEU A 248 -1.47 -3.70 -11.09
C LEU A 248 -0.92 -3.11 -9.79
N ALA A 249 0.09 -2.23 -9.89
CA ALA A 249 0.67 -1.56 -8.73
C ALA A 249 -0.35 -0.63 -8.04
N GLU A 250 -1.14 0.11 -8.82
CA GLU A 250 -2.17 1.02 -8.32
C GLU A 250 -3.33 0.26 -7.67
N ARG A 251 -3.78 -0.84 -8.27
CA ARG A 251 -4.75 -1.73 -7.65
C ARG A 251 -4.26 -2.24 -6.31
N ARG A 252 -3.01 -2.72 -6.24
CA ARG A 252 -2.40 -3.19 -4.98
C ARG A 252 -2.36 -2.08 -3.93
N GLN A 253 -1.96 -0.88 -4.34
CA GLN A 253 -1.91 0.29 -3.47
C GLN A 253 -3.29 0.63 -2.92
N ASP A 254 -4.31 0.72 -3.77
CA ASP A 254 -5.69 0.99 -3.38
C ASP A 254 -6.23 -0.07 -2.40
N ARG A 255 -6.02 -1.36 -2.69
CA ARG A 255 -6.49 -2.45 -1.83
C ARG A 255 -5.84 -2.43 -0.45
N VAL A 256 -4.51 -2.29 -0.37
CA VAL A 256 -3.78 -2.21 0.91
C VAL A 256 -4.22 -0.96 1.69
N GLN A 257 -4.40 0.16 1.00
CA GLN A 257 -4.84 1.41 1.61
C GLN A 257 -6.26 1.31 2.18
N LYS A 258 -7.19 0.73 1.42
CA LYS A 258 -8.55 0.43 1.88
C LYS A 258 -8.56 -0.54 3.06
N TRP A 259 -7.71 -1.56 3.03
CA TRP A 259 -7.60 -2.52 4.12
C TRP A 259 -7.11 -1.87 5.43
N ILE A 260 -6.08 -1.02 5.37
CA ILE A 260 -5.63 -0.26 6.54
C ILE A 260 -6.77 0.64 7.04
N SER A 261 -7.37 1.43 6.15
CA SER A 261 -8.43 2.37 6.51
C SER A 261 -9.67 1.69 7.10
N ALA A 262 -10.10 0.54 6.57
CA ALA A 262 -11.24 -0.21 7.08
C ALA A 262 -11.02 -0.70 8.51
N ASN A 263 -9.77 -1.03 8.86
CA ASN A 263 -9.39 -1.56 10.17
C ASN A 263 -8.97 -0.48 11.17
N SER A 264 -8.69 0.75 10.71
CA SER A 264 -8.27 1.87 11.54
C SER A 264 -9.22 3.07 11.49
N ALA A 265 -10.45 2.90 10.98
CA ALA A 265 -11.38 4.00 10.69
C ALA A 265 -11.67 4.89 11.91
N GLU A 266 -11.86 4.30 13.10
CA GLU A 266 -12.12 5.02 14.35
C GLU A 266 -10.91 5.87 14.81
N PHE A 267 -9.71 5.56 14.32
CA PHE A 267 -8.46 6.17 14.74
C PHE A 267 -7.67 6.77 13.56
N SER A 268 -8.35 7.19 12.48
CA SER A 268 -7.70 7.70 11.27
C SER A 268 -6.74 8.87 11.54
N ASP A 269 -7.08 9.72 12.50
CA ASP A 269 -6.33 10.93 12.85
C ASP A 269 -5.21 10.67 13.87
N ASN A 270 -5.04 9.41 14.31
CA ASN A 270 -4.00 9.06 15.27
C ASN A 270 -2.61 9.02 14.60
N ASP A 271 -1.61 9.68 15.19
CA ASP A 271 -0.25 9.76 14.64
C ASP A 271 0.38 8.39 14.35
N VAL A 272 0.07 7.37 15.16
CA VAL A 272 0.59 6.00 14.96
C VAL A 272 0.00 5.39 13.70
N VAL A 273 -1.29 5.61 13.45
CA VAL A 273 -2.01 5.15 12.25
C VAL A 273 -1.50 5.90 11.01
N GLN A 274 -1.32 7.21 11.09
CA GLN A 274 -0.76 8.01 10.00
C GLN A 274 0.67 7.58 9.64
N ARG A 275 1.51 7.26 10.63
CA ARG A 275 2.85 6.69 10.37
C ARG A 275 2.78 5.33 9.68
N LEU A 276 1.84 4.46 10.05
CA LEU A 276 1.63 3.18 9.38
C LEU A 276 1.17 3.36 7.92
N GLN A 277 0.29 4.33 7.67
CA GLN A 277 -0.13 4.68 6.31
C GLN A 277 1.07 5.12 5.45
N LEU A 278 1.91 6.01 5.99
CA LEU A 278 3.12 6.46 5.31
C LEU A 278 4.10 5.30 5.05
N GLU A 279 4.29 4.41 6.04
CA GLU A 279 5.08 3.18 5.91
C GLU A 279 4.58 2.32 4.73
N ALA A 280 3.26 2.13 4.65
CA ALA A 280 2.61 1.40 3.56
C ALA A 280 2.83 2.10 2.20
N SER A 281 2.59 3.42 2.11
CA SER A 281 2.78 4.18 0.86
C SER A 281 4.23 4.13 0.37
N VAL A 282 5.21 4.22 1.27
CA VAL A 282 6.64 4.10 0.92
C VAL A 282 6.95 2.70 0.37
N ALA A 283 6.42 1.65 1.00
CA ALA A 283 6.62 0.27 0.57
C ALA A 283 5.96 -0.01 -0.79
N LEU A 284 4.73 0.46 -1.00
CA LEU A 284 3.98 0.36 -2.26
C LEU A 284 4.66 1.15 -3.40
N GLY A 285 5.19 2.33 -3.11
CA GLY A 285 5.96 3.10 -4.07
C GLY A 285 7.21 2.36 -4.57
N LYS A 286 7.85 1.54 -3.72
CA LYS A 286 8.96 0.67 -4.14
C LYS A 286 8.48 -0.46 -5.07
N VAL A 287 7.28 -1.01 -4.85
CA VAL A 287 6.68 -2.00 -5.75
C VAL A 287 6.39 -1.37 -7.12
N LYS A 288 5.72 -0.20 -7.16
CA LYS A 288 5.45 0.53 -8.40
C LYS A 288 6.73 0.83 -9.18
N GLN A 289 7.78 1.27 -8.50
CA GLN A 289 9.07 1.51 -9.13
C GLN A 289 9.72 0.22 -9.67
N GLY A 290 9.70 -0.88 -8.91
CA GLY A 290 10.28 -2.16 -9.33
C GLY A 290 9.58 -2.79 -10.54
N LEU A 291 8.33 -2.43 -10.79
CA LEU A 291 7.57 -2.85 -11.97
C LEU A 291 7.77 -1.95 -13.20
N SER A 292 8.52 -0.84 -13.07
CA SER A 292 8.83 0.00 -14.23
C SER A 292 9.79 -0.75 -15.17
N VAL A 293 9.46 -0.81 -16.45
CA VAL A 293 10.29 -1.51 -17.46
C VAL A 293 11.23 -0.56 -18.20
N CYS A 294 12.28 -1.12 -18.81
CA CYS A 294 13.34 -0.35 -19.46
C CYS A 294 12.91 0.31 -20.78
N GLY A 295 12.33 -0.44 -21.71
CA GLY A 295 11.89 0.11 -22.99
C GLY A 295 12.98 0.40 -24.03
N CYS A 296 14.26 0.21 -23.73
CA CYS A 296 15.34 0.22 -24.72
C CYS A 296 15.19 -0.89 -25.78
N LYS A 297 15.89 -0.80 -26.91
CA LYS A 297 15.90 -1.89 -27.90
C LYS A 297 16.61 -3.12 -27.35
N CYS A 298 16.06 -4.29 -27.60
CA CYS A 298 16.68 -5.57 -27.24
C CYS A 298 18.05 -5.71 -27.92
N SER A 299 19.00 -6.35 -27.24
CA SER A 299 20.35 -6.59 -27.78
C SER A 299 20.37 -7.56 -28.95
N VAL A 300 19.30 -8.35 -29.15
CA VAL A 300 19.22 -9.41 -30.18
C VAL A 300 18.24 -9.06 -31.30
N CYS A 301 17.15 -8.34 -31.02
CA CYS A 301 16.14 -7.98 -32.00
C CYS A 301 15.65 -6.54 -31.79
N PHE A 302 14.73 -6.08 -32.63
CA PHE A 302 14.30 -4.68 -32.62
C PHE A 302 13.14 -4.40 -31.66
N TRP A 303 12.64 -5.42 -30.94
CA TRP A 303 11.63 -5.23 -29.90
C TRP A 303 12.18 -4.52 -28.67
N ARG A 304 11.30 -3.78 -27.99
CA ARG A 304 11.61 -3.14 -26.71
C ARG A 304 11.83 -4.15 -25.58
N CYS A 305 12.82 -3.83 -24.76
CA CYS A 305 13.20 -4.49 -23.53
C CYS A 305 12.05 -4.39 -22.51
N VAL A 306 11.80 -5.51 -21.86
CA VAL A 306 10.75 -5.66 -20.83
C VAL A 306 11.33 -6.01 -19.46
N LEU A 307 12.65 -5.94 -19.32
CA LEU A 307 13.33 -6.02 -18.02
C LEU A 307 13.12 -4.72 -17.23
N GLU A 308 13.48 -4.76 -15.95
CA GLU A 308 13.38 -3.63 -15.02
C GLU A 308 14.13 -2.39 -15.52
N LYS A 309 13.57 -1.21 -15.26
CA LYS A 309 14.17 0.06 -15.66
C LYS A 309 15.55 0.22 -15.00
N GLY A 310 16.57 0.52 -15.81
CA GLY A 310 17.93 0.74 -15.34
C GLY A 310 18.72 -0.52 -15.00
N HIS A 311 18.31 -1.69 -15.50
CA HIS A 311 19.09 -2.92 -15.35
C HIS A 311 20.50 -2.80 -15.97
N GLY A 312 21.47 -3.52 -15.40
CA GLY A 312 22.85 -3.55 -15.89
C GLY A 312 23.17 -4.64 -16.93
N ASP A 313 22.23 -5.58 -17.13
CA ASP A 313 22.37 -6.70 -18.08
C ASP A 313 22.11 -6.29 -19.54
N ASP A 314 22.32 -7.23 -20.48
CA ASP A 314 21.87 -7.08 -21.87
C ASP A 314 20.35 -6.90 -21.97
N HIS A 315 19.93 -6.00 -22.86
CA HIS A 315 18.52 -5.70 -23.08
C HIS A 315 17.77 -6.90 -23.65
N SER A 316 16.72 -7.34 -22.97
CA SER A 316 15.92 -8.50 -23.37
C SER A 316 14.45 -8.16 -23.55
N CYS A 317 13.91 -8.46 -24.73
CA CYS A 317 12.45 -8.47 -24.95
C CYS A 317 11.79 -9.76 -24.41
N MET A 318 12.59 -10.69 -23.89
CA MET A 318 12.20 -11.97 -23.32
C MET A 318 11.38 -12.89 -24.25
N SER A 319 11.44 -12.66 -25.57
CA SER A 319 10.79 -13.51 -26.58
C SER A 319 11.79 -14.42 -27.31
N ASN A 320 11.34 -15.10 -28.37
CA ASN A 320 12.22 -15.92 -29.23
C ASN A 320 13.00 -15.09 -30.28
N HIS A 321 12.94 -13.76 -30.21
CA HIS A 321 13.64 -12.82 -31.10
C HIS A 321 13.35 -12.96 -32.61
N SER A 322 12.38 -13.79 -33.00
CA SER A 322 12.10 -14.15 -34.40
C SER A 322 10.81 -13.50 -34.89
N CYS A 323 10.81 -12.95 -36.11
CA CYS A 323 9.60 -12.43 -36.72
C CYS A 323 8.63 -13.58 -37.05
N ALA A 324 7.38 -13.48 -36.58
CA ALA A 324 6.33 -14.48 -36.84
C ALA A 324 5.34 -14.06 -37.94
N GLU A 325 5.61 -12.94 -38.64
CA GLU A 325 4.74 -12.42 -39.69
C GLU A 325 4.91 -13.20 -41.01
N SER A 326 3.88 -13.19 -41.84
CA SER A 326 3.90 -13.82 -43.16
C SER A 326 4.82 -13.08 -44.14
N CYS A 327 5.55 -13.83 -44.97
CA CYS A 327 6.39 -13.27 -46.03
C CYS A 327 5.56 -12.41 -47.00
N SER A 328 5.98 -11.16 -47.16
CA SER A 328 5.29 -10.16 -47.98
C SER A 328 5.35 -10.49 -49.48
N TYR A 329 6.36 -11.25 -49.91
CA TYR A 329 6.57 -11.60 -51.31
C TYR A 329 5.79 -12.85 -51.71
N CYS A 330 5.90 -13.93 -50.92
CA CYS A 330 5.15 -15.16 -51.16
C CYS A 330 3.63 -14.94 -51.15
N ALA A 331 3.14 -14.08 -50.25
CA ALA A 331 1.73 -13.72 -50.17
C ALA A 331 1.22 -13.03 -51.45
N ARG A 332 2.07 -12.22 -52.12
CA ARG A 332 1.71 -11.53 -53.38
C ARG A 332 1.72 -12.45 -54.60
N GLU A 333 2.52 -13.52 -54.56
CA GLU A 333 2.60 -14.51 -55.63
C GLU A 333 1.43 -15.52 -55.62
N GLY A 334 0.47 -15.39 -54.70
CA GLY A 334 -0.62 -16.36 -54.52
C GLY A 334 -0.12 -17.75 -54.09
N GLY A 335 1.10 -17.83 -53.57
CA GLY A 335 1.80 -19.06 -53.19
C GLY A 335 1.72 -19.38 -51.69
N SER A 336 2.76 -20.06 -51.18
CA SER A 336 2.85 -20.57 -49.80
C SER A 336 2.84 -19.47 -48.71
N PHE A 337 2.30 -19.79 -47.53
CA PHE A 337 2.32 -18.94 -46.33
C PHE A 337 3.63 -19.08 -45.56
N ASN A 338 4.75 -18.86 -46.24
CA ASN A 338 6.06 -18.94 -45.59
C ASN A 338 6.19 -17.81 -44.55
N VAL A 339 6.73 -18.15 -43.38
CA VAL A 339 6.96 -17.20 -42.27
C VAL A 339 8.27 -16.44 -42.50
N CYS A 340 8.30 -15.17 -42.08
CA CYS A 340 9.50 -14.35 -42.08
C CYS A 340 10.66 -15.01 -41.32
N LYS A 341 11.90 -14.79 -41.79
CA LYS A 341 13.14 -15.26 -41.14
C LYS A 341 14.03 -14.11 -40.66
N ASP A 342 13.46 -12.92 -40.54
CA ASP A 342 14.13 -11.75 -39.97
C ASP A 342 13.91 -11.62 -38.46
N LEU A 343 14.69 -10.75 -37.82
CA LEU A 343 14.61 -10.48 -36.39
C LEU A 343 13.27 -9.81 -36.02
N ALA A 344 12.72 -10.17 -34.87
CA ALA A 344 11.46 -9.61 -34.40
C ALA A 344 11.52 -8.08 -34.29
N GLY A 345 10.46 -7.40 -34.74
CA GLY A 345 10.35 -5.94 -34.72
C GLY A 345 11.07 -5.23 -35.86
N HIS A 346 11.60 -5.97 -36.85
CA HIS A 346 12.17 -5.34 -38.03
C HIS A 346 11.10 -4.55 -38.77
N GLU A 347 11.53 -3.46 -39.40
CA GLU A 347 10.66 -2.63 -40.22
C GLU A 347 10.72 -3.09 -41.69
N GLY A 348 9.82 -2.60 -42.52
CA GLY A 348 9.78 -2.90 -43.95
C GLY A 348 9.14 -4.24 -44.31
N SER A 349 9.49 -4.78 -45.49
CA SER A 349 8.88 -6.01 -46.02
C SER A 349 9.46 -7.26 -45.34
N HIS A 350 8.60 -8.25 -45.12
CA HIS A 350 8.95 -9.55 -44.51
C HIS A 350 9.46 -10.53 -45.57
N ASP A 351 10.64 -11.11 -45.35
CA ASP A 351 11.26 -12.09 -46.25
C ASP A 351 11.39 -13.47 -45.58
N CYS A 352 10.92 -14.52 -46.26
CA CYS A 352 11.06 -15.91 -45.79
C CYS A 352 12.47 -16.47 -45.98
N LYS A 353 13.35 -15.83 -46.76
CA LYS A 353 14.70 -16.30 -47.10
C LYS A 353 14.77 -17.69 -47.76
N GLU A 354 13.63 -18.28 -48.12
CA GLU A 354 13.56 -19.57 -48.82
C GLU A 354 13.62 -19.42 -50.34
N LYS A 355 12.98 -18.37 -50.88
CA LYS A 355 12.99 -18.04 -52.32
C LYS A 355 13.89 -16.84 -52.60
N ASN A 356 14.33 -16.68 -53.86
CA ASN A 356 15.19 -15.58 -54.27
C ASN A 356 14.41 -14.25 -54.48
N HIS A 357 13.72 -13.78 -53.43
CA HIS A 357 12.92 -12.56 -53.46
C HIS A 357 13.76 -11.29 -53.40
N THR A 358 14.91 -11.37 -52.73
CA THR A 358 15.78 -10.24 -52.40
C THR A 358 17.22 -10.55 -52.81
N CYS A 359 18.03 -9.49 -52.97
CA CYS A 359 19.43 -9.55 -53.40
C CYS A 359 20.34 -10.29 -52.43
N ARG A 360 20.08 -10.23 -51.12
CA ARG A 360 20.82 -10.93 -50.04
C ARG A 360 22.30 -10.56 -49.86
N GLU A 361 22.83 -9.64 -50.65
CA GLU A 361 24.15 -9.04 -50.38
C GLU A 361 24.10 -8.19 -49.09
N THR A 362 25.24 -8.03 -48.41
CA THR A 362 25.31 -7.27 -47.16
C THR A 362 24.97 -5.79 -47.38
N CYS A 363 24.11 -5.24 -46.52
CA CYS A 363 23.77 -3.83 -46.50
C CYS A 363 25.03 -2.98 -46.27
N HIS A 364 25.19 -1.94 -47.07
CA HIS A 364 26.35 -1.04 -46.97
C HIS A 364 26.48 -0.37 -45.58
N LEU A 365 25.37 -0.27 -44.83
CA LEU A 365 25.30 0.36 -43.51
C LEU A 365 25.33 -0.64 -42.34
N PHE A 366 25.61 -1.92 -42.58
CA PHE A 366 25.52 -2.98 -41.55
C PHE A 366 26.29 -2.65 -40.27
N HIS A 367 27.56 -2.23 -40.37
CA HIS A 367 28.37 -1.92 -39.19
C HIS A 367 28.13 -0.50 -38.63
N MET A 368 27.51 0.38 -39.41
CA MET A 368 27.30 1.78 -39.06
C MET A 368 25.96 2.01 -38.37
N SER A 369 25.03 1.06 -38.50
CA SER A 369 23.64 1.21 -38.07
C SER A 369 23.25 0.25 -36.95
N SER A 370 22.61 0.78 -35.91
CA SER A 370 22.11 0.00 -34.76
C SER A 370 20.81 -0.75 -35.07
N ASN A 371 20.11 -0.42 -36.17
CA ASN A 371 18.88 -1.08 -36.60
C ASN A 371 19.00 -1.71 -38.00
N CYS A 372 20.21 -2.06 -38.45
CA CYS A 372 20.39 -2.75 -39.72
C CYS A 372 20.01 -4.22 -39.61
N ASN A 373 19.25 -4.73 -40.59
CA ASN A 373 18.89 -6.14 -40.68
C ASN A 373 19.88 -6.97 -41.53
N GLU A 374 21.15 -6.50 -41.61
CA GLU A 374 22.29 -7.13 -42.31
C GLU A 374 22.17 -7.31 -43.82
N LEU A 375 21.13 -7.97 -44.31
CA LEU A 375 20.98 -8.37 -45.70
C LEU A 375 20.14 -7.37 -46.51
N CYS A 376 20.49 -7.19 -47.78
CA CYS A 376 19.81 -6.29 -48.69
C CYS A 376 18.42 -6.80 -49.06
N SER A 377 17.40 -5.94 -48.91
CA SER A 377 16.00 -6.25 -49.21
C SER A 377 15.54 -5.79 -50.60
N LEU A 378 16.46 -5.25 -51.41
CA LEU A 378 16.19 -4.86 -52.79
C LEU A 378 16.10 -6.09 -53.69
N ARG A 379 15.49 -5.96 -54.87
CA ARG A 379 15.37 -7.06 -55.84
C ARG A 379 16.75 -7.60 -56.25
N PRO A 380 16.87 -8.88 -56.61
CA PRO A 380 18.07 -9.39 -57.26
C PRO A 380 18.47 -8.52 -58.46
N GLU A 381 19.78 -8.36 -58.68
CA GLU A 381 20.36 -7.61 -59.80
C GLU A 381 19.98 -6.11 -59.86
N HIS A 382 19.65 -5.49 -58.72
CA HIS A 382 19.45 -4.04 -58.65
C HIS A 382 20.77 -3.26 -58.81
N PHE A 383 20.67 -2.01 -59.28
CA PHE A 383 21.81 -1.09 -59.40
C PHE A 383 21.88 -0.14 -58.20
N GLY A 384 23.08 0.05 -57.65
CA GLY A 384 23.34 1.03 -56.58
C GLY A 384 23.81 0.39 -55.27
N GLN A 385 23.72 1.13 -54.17
CA GLN A 385 24.13 0.64 -52.85
C GLN A 385 23.11 -0.35 -52.28
N HIS A 386 23.62 -1.43 -51.68
CA HIS A 386 22.82 -2.43 -50.98
C HIS A 386 22.22 -1.83 -49.70
N LYS A 387 20.90 -1.88 -49.57
CA LYS A 387 20.13 -1.41 -48.41
C LYS A 387 19.23 -2.51 -47.86
N CYS A 388 19.21 -2.67 -46.54
CA CYS A 388 18.27 -3.57 -45.86
C CYS A 388 16.86 -2.95 -45.80
N ASN A 389 15.91 -3.69 -45.19
CA ASN A 389 14.51 -3.29 -45.07
C ASN A 389 14.26 -2.17 -44.03
N SER A 390 15.29 -1.70 -43.33
CA SER A 390 15.19 -0.56 -42.43
C SER A 390 14.89 0.74 -43.22
N PRO A 391 13.76 1.43 -42.94
CA PRO A 391 13.36 2.66 -43.60
C PRO A 391 14.31 3.82 -43.28
N GLN A 392 14.88 3.84 -42.08
CA GLN A 392 15.89 4.82 -41.67
C GLN A 392 16.93 4.15 -40.76
N HIS A 393 18.20 4.20 -41.17
CA HIS A 393 19.29 3.62 -40.40
C HIS A 393 19.71 4.55 -39.25
N LEU A 394 19.76 4.02 -38.03
CA LEU A 394 20.09 4.77 -36.81
C LEU A 394 21.56 4.62 -36.47
N CYS A 395 22.17 5.66 -35.91
CA CYS A 395 23.58 5.70 -35.58
C CYS A 395 23.99 4.61 -34.58
N ASN A 396 25.04 3.84 -34.88
CA ASN A 396 25.56 2.81 -33.99
C ASN A 396 26.61 3.31 -32.96
N LYS A 397 26.78 4.63 -32.82
CA LYS A 397 27.68 5.19 -31.79
C LYS A 397 27.00 5.18 -30.43
N LYS A 398 27.79 5.10 -29.35
CA LYS A 398 27.29 5.17 -27.97
C LYS A 398 26.65 6.53 -27.68
N CYS A 399 25.68 6.53 -26.76
CA CYS A 399 25.12 7.73 -26.15
C CYS A 399 26.24 8.68 -25.67
N SER A 400 26.02 9.98 -25.81
CA SER A 400 26.95 10.99 -25.33
C SER A 400 27.03 11.09 -23.81
N LEU A 401 26.05 10.52 -23.08
CA LEU A 401 26.08 10.47 -21.63
C LEU A 401 27.08 9.38 -21.17
N PRO A 402 28.14 9.71 -20.41
CA PRO A 402 29.19 8.74 -20.05
C PRO A 402 28.72 7.53 -19.25
N SER A 403 27.67 7.69 -18.44
CA SER A 403 27.04 6.62 -17.66
C SER A 403 26.14 5.71 -18.50
N CYS A 404 25.87 6.06 -19.77
CA CYS A 404 24.97 5.31 -20.64
C CYS A 404 25.75 4.54 -21.72
N SER A 405 25.52 3.23 -21.79
CA SER A 405 26.12 2.35 -22.82
C SER A 405 25.23 2.16 -24.06
N ASN A 406 24.03 2.74 -24.08
CA ASN A 406 23.06 2.51 -25.15
C ASN A 406 23.52 3.09 -26.50
N PRO A 407 23.18 2.45 -27.62
CA PRO A 407 23.43 3.00 -28.94
C PRO A 407 22.54 4.21 -29.22
N CYS A 408 23.01 5.09 -30.10
CA CYS A 408 22.31 6.29 -30.52
C CYS A 408 21.02 5.92 -31.29
N ALA A 409 19.96 6.67 -31.03
CA ALA A 409 18.63 6.53 -31.61
C ALA A 409 18.39 7.50 -32.78
N VAL A 410 19.39 8.31 -33.14
CA VAL A 410 19.32 9.33 -34.19
C VAL A 410 19.69 8.74 -35.54
N ALA A 411 19.05 9.16 -36.62
CA ALA A 411 19.38 8.75 -37.98
C ALA A 411 20.85 9.05 -38.35
N ILE A 412 21.53 8.13 -39.04
CA ILE A 412 22.94 8.30 -39.49
C ILE A 412 23.12 9.56 -40.34
N GLU A 413 22.10 9.92 -41.11
CA GLU A 413 22.11 11.10 -41.99
C GLU A 413 22.16 12.42 -41.21
N CYS A 414 21.72 12.42 -39.95
CA CYS A 414 21.80 13.57 -39.07
C CYS A 414 23.20 13.61 -38.43
N ASN A 415 24.09 14.44 -38.98
CA ASN A 415 25.43 14.65 -38.44
C ASN A 415 25.40 15.48 -37.13
N GLN A 416 24.99 14.85 -36.03
CA GLN A 416 24.84 15.50 -34.72
C GLN A 416 26.12 15.40 -33.88
N LYS A 417 26.38 16.44 -33.09
CA LYS A 417 27.53 16.49 -32.14
C LYS A 417 27.26 15.71 -30.86
N GLN A 418 25.99 15.63 -30.43
CA GLN A 418 25.55 14.90 -29.25
C GLN A 418 24.71 13.70 -29.71
N HIS A 419 25.06 12.50 -29.25
CA HIS A 419 24.39 11.25 -29.57
C HIS A 419 23.35 10.94 -28.50
N GLU A 420 22.08 10.99 -28.88
CA GLU A 420 20.95 10.73 -27.98
C GLU A 420 20.50 9.27 -28.16
N CYS A 421 20.23 8.56 -27.05
CA CYS A 421 19.68 7.20 -27.08
C CYS A 421 18.16 7.20 -26.85
N HIS A 422 17.54 6.03 -26.76
CA HIS A 422 16.09 5.92 -26.54
C HIS A 422 15.64 6.24 -25.10
N GLU A 423 16.58 6.38 -24.16
CA GLU A 423 16.26 6.75 -22.78
C GLU A 423 15.73 8.18 -22.70
N ARG A 424 14.65 8.35 -21.94
CA ARG A 424 13.96 9.64 -21.78
C ARG A 424 14.04 10.20 -20.36
N TYR A 425 14.60 9.44 -19.43
CA TYR A 425 14.64 9.80 -18.02
C TYR A 425 16.08 9.84 -17.52
N CYS A 426 16.29 10.70 -16.54
CA CYS A 426 17.51 10.73 -15.76
C CYS A 426 17.68 9.41 -14.98
N GLN A 427 18.86 8.81 -15.05
CA GLN A 427 19.16 7.53 -14.38
C GLN A 427 19.82 7.71 -13.01
N SER A 428 20.13 8.94 -12.62
CA SER A 428 20.75 9.24 -11.33
C SER A 428 19.79 8.95 -10.18
N ASN A 429 20.38 8.59 -9.04
CA ASN A 429 19.61 8.32 -7.81
C ASN A 429 19.06 9.62 -7.22
N CYS A 430 17.96 9.48 -6.49
CA CYS A 430 17.35 10.56 -5.74
C CYS A 430 18.36 11.10 -4.71
N SER A 431 18.49 12.42 -4.63
CA SER A 431 19.39 13.11 -3.69
C SER A 431 18.93 13.03 -2.24
N ILE A 432 17.70 12.57 -1.96
CA ILE A 432 17.18 12.43 -0.59
C ILE A 432 17.81 11.23 0.11
N ILE A 433 18.40 11.45 1.29
CA ILE A 433 19.06 10.41 2.10
C ILE A 433 18.08 9.27 2.41
N GLY A 434 18.51 8.03 2.15
CA GLY A 434 17.69 6.83 2.35
C GLY A 434 16.71 6.54 1.20
N CYS A 435 16.61 7.41 0.21
CA CYS A 435 15.83 7.16 -1.00
C CYS A 435 16.66 6.37 -2.01
N SER A 436 16.19 5.16 -2.36
CA SER A 436 16.79 4.32 -3.39
C SER A 436 16.12 4.49 -4.76
N ARG A 437 15.36 5.57 -4.95
CA ARG A 437 14.61 5.82 -6.19
C ARG A 437 15.48 6.54 -7.21
N THR A 438 15.17 6.42 -8.49
CA THR A 438 15.80 7.21 -9.55
C THR A 438 15.11 8.56 -9.72
N CYS A 439 15.80 9.51 -10.33
CA CYS A 439 15.30 10.84 -10.63
C CYS A 439 14.03 10.78 -11.50
N GLY A 440 13.03 11.61 -11.18
CA GLY A 440 11.75 11.67 -11.89
C GLY A 440 11.78 12.55 -13.15
N VAL A 441 12.88 13.24 -13.41
CA VAL A 441 12.99 14.20 -14.52
C VAL A 441 13.02 13.47 -15.87
N LYS A 442 12.15 13.94 -16.79
CA LYS A 442 12.02 13.47 -18.18
C LYS A 442 13.09 14.08 -19.10
N ASP A 443 14.34 13.99 -18.68
CA ASP A 443 15.49 14.37 -19.48
C ASP A 443 16.65 13.43 -19.13
N HIS A 444 17.11 12.66 -20.12
CA HIS A 444 18.20 11.72 -19.95
C HIS A 444 19.55 12.42 -19.69
N PHE A 445 19.73 13.63 -20.22
CA PHE A 445 20.94 14.42 -20.05
C PHE A 445 20.86 15.38 -18.86
N HIS A 446 19.83 15.24 -18.01
CA HIS A 446 19.70 16.01 -16.77
C HIS A 446 20.92 15.91 -15.85
N ASP A 447 21.59 14.75 -15.83
CA ASP A 447 22.80 14.49 -15.03
C ASP A 447 24.06 15.20 -15.55
N VAL A 448 23.99 15.85 -16.71
CA VAL A 448 25.13 16.59 -17.27
C VAL A 448 25.39 17.89 -16.52
N ASP A 449 24.37 18.49 -15.89
CA ASP A 449 24.54 19.67 -15.05
C ASP A 449 25.03 19.26 -13.65
N PRO A 450 26.23 19.69 -13.21
CA PRO A 450 26.75 19.37 -11.87
C PRO A 450 25.90 19.91 -10.72
N ASN A 451 25.01 20.87 -10.98
CA ASN A 451 24.10 21.45 -9.99
C ASN A 451 22.67 20.89 -10.10
N ALA A 452 22.44 19.85 -10.92
CA ALA A 452 21.13 19.22 -11.05
C ALA A 452 20.67 18.61 -9.71
N GLU A 453 19.44 18.94 -9.31
CA GLU A 453 18.80 18.33 -8.15
C GLU A 453 18.02 17.09 -8.59
N HIS A 454 18.46 15.90 -8.15
CA HIS A 454 17.84 14.65 -8.53
C HIS A 454 16.71 14.30 -7.57
N LEU A 455 15.50 14.78 -7.83
CA LEU A 455 14.33 14.44 -7.03
C LEU A 455 13.50 13.34 -7.71
N CYS A 456 13.06 12.34 -6.97
CA CYS A 456 12.23 11.26 -7.51
C CYS A 456 10.74 11.63 -7.66
N GLY A 457 10.36 12.88 -7.34
CA GLY A 457 8.99 13.39 -7.47
C GLY A 457 7.98 12.85 -6.44
N ASN A 458 8.43 12.09 -5.45
CA ASN A 458 7.58 11.57 -4.39
C ASN A 458 7.79 12.31 -3.06
N GLU A 459 6.81 12.21 -2.18
CA GLU A 459 6.94 12.64 -0.79
C GLU A 459 7.94 11.78 -0.03
N HIS A 460 8.71 12.42 0.85
CA HIS A 460 9.68 11.75 1.73
C HIS A 460 9.38 12.16 3.17
N ALA A 461 9.54 11.21 4.10
CA ALA A 461 9.55 11.55 5.51
C ALA A 461 10.74 12.47 5.80
N CYS A 462 10.52 13.52 6.59
CA CYS A 462 11.63 14.30 7.12
C CYS A 462 12.50 13.38 8.00
N PRO A 463 13.83 13.31 7.79
CA PRO A 463 14.70 12.50 8.62
C PRO A 463 14.87 13.06 10.04
N GLU A 464 14.45 14.30 10.29
CA GLU A 464 14.54 14.98 11.58
C GLU A 464 13.30 14.75 12.45
N GLN A 465 13.48 14.80 13.77
CA GLN A 465 12.35 14.79 14.72
C GLN A 465 11.70 16.17 14.78
N CYS A 466 10.73 16.41 13.91
CA CYS A 466 9.98 17.66 13.92
C CYS A 466 8.95 17.68 15.07
N GLU A 467 8.98 18.69 15.95
CA GLU A 467 7.94 18.88 16.98
C GLU A 467 6.58 19.28 16.37
N MET A 468 6.59 19.92 15.18
CA MET A 468 5.38 20.31 14.45
C MET A 468 5.52 20.08 12.94
N PRO A 469 4.42 19.87 12.19
CA PRO A 469 4.45 19.75 10.73
C PRO A 469 5.12 20.96 10.08
N GLY A 470 6.25 20.74 9.39
CA GLY A 470 6.91 21.75 8.56
C GLY A 470 7.91 22.69 9.26
N ILE A 471 8.23 22.50 10.55
CA ILE A 471 9.22 23.32 11.27
C ILE A 471 10.31 22.42 11.87
N CYS A 472 11.54 22.55 11.39
CA CYS A 472 12.73 21.88 11.94
C CYS A 472 13.49 22.84 12.86
N GLU A 473 13.88 22.43 14.07
CA GLU A 473 14.64 23.27 15.01
C GLU A 473 16.14 23.31 14.64
N ILE A 474 16.74 24.51 14.66
CA ILE A 474 18.20 24.69 14.69
C ILE A 474 18.59 24.90 16.16
N PHE A 475 19.11 23.84 16.80
CA PHE A 475 19.69 23.96 18.13
C PHE A 475 20.87 24.94 18.11
N THR A 476 20.67 26.13 18.68
CA THR A 476 21.77 27.06 18.96
C THR A 476 22.07 27.01 20.45
N GLU A 477 23.12 26.27 20.81
CA GLU A 477 23.64 26.26 22.17
C GLU A 477 24.40 27.56 22.44
N LEU A 478 23.93 28.34 23.41
CA LEU A 478 24.58 29.58 23.83
C LEU A 478 25.81 29.22 24.68
N VAL A 479 26.95 28.96 24.03
CA VAL A 479 28.21 28.67 24.73
C VAL A 479 28.70 29.93 25.43
N ARG A 480 28.49 29.98 26.76
CA ARG A 480 29.04 31.03 27.62
C ARG A 480 30.56 30.83 27.74
N ARG A 481 31.34 31.47 26.87
CA ARG A 481 32.81 31.53 27.00
C ARG A 481 33.20 32.64 27.97
N THR A 482 33.60 32.29 29.18
CA THR A 482 34.35 33.19 30.07
C THR A 482 35.75 33.36 29.50
N ARG A 483 36.05 34.56 28.97
CA ARG A 483 37.42 34.95 28.66
C ARG A 483 37.94 35.77 29.83
N VAL A 484 39.01 35.29 30.46
CA VAL A 484 39.78 36.06 31.42
C VAL A 484 40.61 37.08 30.65
N PHE A 485 40.36 38.35 30.90
CA PHE A 485 41.10 39.45 30.28
C PHE A 485 42.34 39.72 31.13
N GLN A 486 43.54 39.53 30.57
CA GLN A 486 44.77 39.92 31.26
C GLN A 486 45.07 41.40 31.00
N GLY A 487 44.87 42.22 32.03
CA GLY A 487 45.36 43.59 32.05
C GLY A 487 46.71 43.67 32.78
N GLN A 488 47.48 44.73 32.53
CA GLN A 488 48.78 44.98 33.18
C GLN A 488 48.73 45.05 34.73
N ARG A 489 47.55 45.10 35.34
CA ARG A 489 47.37 45.19 36.80
C ARG A 489 46.59 44.01 37.40
N GLY A 490 46.30 42.96 36.62
CA GLY A 490 45.60 41.75 37.09
C GLY A 490 44.68 41.12 36.03
N SER A 491 44.14 39.93 36.36
CA SER A 491 43.24 39.13 35.52
C SER A 491 41.81 39.15 36.06
N PHE A 492 40.81 39.37 35.20
CA PHE A 492 39.37 39.24 35.52
C PHE A 492 38.61 38.51 34.41
#